data_AF-A0A3D2FWT1-F1
#
_entry.id   AF-A0A3D2FWT1-F1
#
_cell.length_a   1.000
_cell.length_b   1.000
_cell.length_c   1.000
_cell.angle_alpha   90.00
_cell.angle_beta   90.00
_cell.angle_gamma   90.00
#
_symmetry.space_group_name_H-M   'P 1'
#
loop_
_entity.id
_entity.type
_entity.pdbx_description
1 polymer ?
#
loop_
_entity_poly.entity_id
_entity_poly.type
_entity_poly.pdbx_seq_one_letter_code
_entity_poly.pdbx_strand_id
1 'polypeptide(L)' 'YVAIGQKRATVAEIAARLEASGAMEYTTIVCATASDSASLQYIAPFAGAAMSEYFMYKGRDVLIVYDDL' A
#
# COMPACT_ATOMS: atom_id res chain seq x y z
N TYR A 1 2.70 0.35 -1.48
CA TYR A 1 2.02 -0.94 -1.73
C TYR A 1 0.61 -0.85 -1.16
N VAL A 2 -0.42 -1.05 -1.97
CA VAL A 2 -1.82 -0.93 -1.57
C VAL A 2 -2.43 -2.33 -1.50
N ALA A 3 -2.68 -2.82 -0.29
CA ALA A 3 -3.31 -4.10 -0.04
C ALA A 3 -4.84 -3.91 0.05
N ILE A 4 -5.58 -4.47 -0.90
CA ILE A 4 -7.02 -4.35 -1.08
C ILE A 4 -7.61 -5.75 -1.01
N GLY A 5 -8.53 -5.97 -0.08
CA GLY A 5 -9.16 -7.29 0.11
C GLY A 5 -8.22 -8.38 0.62
N GLN A 6 -6.96 -8.06 0.93
CA GLN A 6 -5.97 -9.05 1.36
C GLN A 6 -6.20 -9.52 2.80
N LYS A 7 -5.74 -10.74 3.11
CA LYS A 7 -5.71 -11.23 4.49
C LYS A 7 -4.69 -10.42 5.30
N ARG A 8 -5.08 -10.00 6.51
CA ARG A 8 -4.20 -9.25 7.42
C ARG A 8 -2.85 -9.95 7.67
N ALA A 9 -2.86 -11.29 7.77
CA ALA A 9 -1.64 -12.09 7.96
C ALA A 9 -0.68 -11.98 6.76
N THR A 10 -1.20 -11.97 5.54
CA THR A 10 -0.39 -11.78 4.32
C THR A 10 0.27 -10.41 4.31
N VAL A 11 -0.47 -9.35 4.66
CA VAL A 11 0.08 -7.98 4.73
C VAL A 11 1.17 -7.89 5.80
N ALA A 12 0.99 -8.53 6.95
CA ALA A 12 1.99 -8.58 8.01
C ALA A 12 3.28 -9.31 7.57
N GLU A 13 3.15 -10.41 6.82
CA GLU A 13 4.31 -11.12 6.25
C GLU A 13 5.07 -10.24 5.25
N ILE A 14 4.37 -9.49 4.41
CA ILE A 14 4.97 -8.54 3.47
C ILE A 14 5.70 -7.42 4.21
N ALA A 15 5.07 -6.83 5.23
CA ALA A 15 5.69 -5.80 6.06
C ALA A 15 6.98 -6.30 6.72
N ALA A 16 6.96 -7.51 7.30
CA ALA A 16 8.13 -8.12 7.90
C ALA A 16 9.27 -8.38 6.89
N ARG A 17 8.93 -8.80 5.66
CA ARG A 17 9.93 -8.98 4.58
C ARG A 17 10.53 -7.65 4.12
N LEU A 18 9.71 -6.60 4.00
CA LEU A 18 10.18 -5.26 3.67
C LEU A 18 11.09 -4.71 4.76
N GLU A 19 10.77 -4.95 6.03
CA GLU A 19 11.61 -4.54 7.16
C GLU A 19 12.95 -5.31 7.18
N ALA A 20 12.91 -6.64 7.03
CA ALA A 20 14.11 -7.48 7.01
C ALA A 20 15.08 -7.16 5.84
N SER A 21 14.56 -6.59 4.75
CA SER A 21 15.35 -6.17 3.59
C SER A 21 15.77 -4.69 3.63
N GLY A 22 15.37 -3.94 4.65
CA GLY A 22 15.58 -2.48 4.72
C GLY A 22 14.68 -1.68 3.77
N ALA A 23 13.75 -2.34 3.06
CA ALA A 23 12.88 -1.70 2.08
C ALA A 23 11.75 -0.86 2.69
N MET A 24 11.43 -1.07 3.97
CA MET A 24 10.38 -0.33 4.67
C MET A 24 10.74 1.16 4.86
N GLU A 25 12.02 1.54 4.85
CA GLU A 25 12.44 2.94 4.98
C GLU A 25 11.93 3.85 3.85
N TYR A 26 11.73 3.27 2.66
CA TYR A 26 11.23 3.97 1.48
C TYR A 26 9.86 3.45 1.00
N THR A 27 9.18 2.63 1.81
CA THR A 27 7.89 2.03 1.43
C THR A 27 6.81 2.42 2.43
N THR A 28 5.65 2.82 1.91
CA THR A 28 4.42 2.93 2.71
C THR A 28 3.41 1.88 2.26
N ILE A 29 2.78 1.20 3.24
CA ILE A 29 1.69 0.24 3.01
C ILE A 29 0.36 0.90 3.31
N VAL A 30 -0.53 0.95 2.32
CA VAL A 30 -1.95 1.26 2.50
C VAL A 30 -2.70 -0.06 2.64
N CYS A 31 -3.48 -0.21 3.70
CA CYS A 31 -4.08 -1.51 4.06
C CYS A 31 -5.60 -1.38 4.20
N ALA A 32 -6.33 -2.04 3.31
CA ALA A 32 -7.77 -2.28 3.39
C ALA A 32 -8.01 -3.78 3.23
N THR A 33 -8.07 -4.49 4.35
CA THR A 33 -8.12 -5.95 4.43
C THR A 33 -9.47 -6.55 4.01
N ALA A 34 -9.51 -7.86 3.79
CA ALA A 34 -10.73 -8.63 3.50
C ALA A 34 -11.85 -8.41 4.53
N SER A 35 -11.50 -8.10 5.78
CA SER A 35 -12.46 -7.87 6.88
C SER A 35 -12.95 -6.44 6.97
N ASP A 36 -12.34 -5.50 6.23
CA ASP A 36 -12.76 -4.11 6.21
C ASP A 36 -13.97 -3.89 5.28
N SER A 37 -14.62 -2.73 5.39
CA SER A 37 -15.79 -2.43 4.57
C SER A 37 -15.44 -2.33 3.08
N ALA A 38 -16.38 -2.70 2.22
CA ALA A 38 -16.23 -2.56 0.77
C ALA A 38 -15.91 -1.11 0.36
N SER A 39 -16.46 -0.12 1.08
CA SER A 39 -16.14 1.29 0.86
C SER A 39 -14.67 1.63 1.14
N LEU A 40 -14.07 1.02 2.16
CA LEU A 40 -12.65 1.23 2.46
C LEU A 40 -11.75 0.57 1.41
N GLN A 41 -12.10 -0.64 0.98
CA GLN A 41 -11.40 -1.33 -0.11
C GLN A 41 -11.47 -0.53 -1.41
N TYR A 42 -12.64 0.03 -1.73
CA TYR A 42 -12.84 0.87 -2.91
C TYR A 42 -11.98 2.14 -2.90
N ILE A 43 -11.85 2.83 -1.75
CA ILE A 43 -11.11 4.09 -1.68
C ILE A 43 -9.59 3.90 -1.52
N ALA A 44 -9.14 2.74 -1.05
CA ALA A 44 -7.71 2.45 -0.83
C ALA A 44 -6.79 2.70 -2.04
N PRO A 45 -7.11 2.27 -3.28
CA PRO A 45 -6.25 2.57 -4.43
C PRO A 45 -6.12 4.07 -4.69
N PHE A 46 -7.19 4.85 -4.52
CA PHE A 46 -7.14 6.31 -4.66
C PHE A 46 -6.29 6.98 -3.58
N ALA A 47 -6.39 6.51 -2.33
CA ALA A 47 -5.54 6.99 -1.24
C ALA A 47 -4.06 6.70 -1.53
N GLY A 48 -3.74 5.50 -2.02
CA GLY A 48 -2.38 5.15 -2.45
C GLY A 48 -1.87 6.07 -3.56
N ALA A 49 -2.68 6.31 -4.59
CA ALA A 49 -2.33 7.20 -5.70
C ALA A 49 -2.04 8.63 -5.20
N ALA A 50 -2.92 9.20 -4.37
CA ALA A 50 -2.73 10.54 -3.81
C ALA A 50 -1.44 10.65 -2.97
N MET A 51 -1.08 9.61 -2.20
CA MET A 51 0.18 9.58 -1.45
C MET A 51 1.41 9.56 -2.38
N SER A 52 1.35 8.81 -3.49
CA SER A 52 2.42 8.77 -4.49
C SER A 52 2.53 10.08 -5.27
N GLU A 53 1.41 10.71 -5.61
CA GLU A 53 1.36 12.00 -6.30
C GLU A 53 2.09 13.11 -5.54
N TYR A 54 2.06 13.12 -4.20
CA TYR A 54 2.83 14.07 -3.40
C TYR A 54 4.32 14.08 -3.76
N PHE A 55 4.93 12.91 -3.90
CA PHE A 55 6.35 12.80 -4.24
C PHE A 55 6.59 13.03 -5.74
N MET A 56 5.68 12.57 -6.60
CA MET A 56 5.71 12.83 -8.03
C MET A 56 5.72 14.34 -8.33
N TYR A 57 4.84 15.12 -7.70
CA TYR A 57 4.78 16.58 -7.87
C TYR A 57 5.99 17.31 -7.29
N LYS A 58 6.82 16.63 -6.48
CA LYS A 58 8.12 17.12 -6.02
C LYS A 58 9.27 16.69 -6.91
N GLY A 59 8.98 16.15 -8.09
CA GLY A 59 9.98 15.72 -9.08
C GLY A 59 10.74 14.46 -8.67
N ARG A 60 10.15 13.61 -7.81
CA ARG A 60 10.74 12.33 -7.40
C ARG A 60 10.10 11.18 -8.18
N ASP A 61 10.89 10.16 -8.47
CA ASP A 61 10.39 8.89 -8.97
C ASP A 61 9.62 8.14 -7.88
N VAL A 62 8.49 7.53 -8.25
CA VAL A 62 7.62 6.80 -7.34
C VAL A 62 7.17 5.49 -7.95
N LEU A 63 7.06 4.47 -7.10
CA LEU A 63 6.44 3.19 -7.44
C LEU A 63 5.16 3.01 -6.61
N ILE A 64 4.07 2.67 -7.29
CA ILE A 64 2.82 2.24 -6.67
C ILE A 64 2.43 0.85 -7.17
N VAL A 65 1.93 0.02 -6.27
CA VAL A 65 1.47 -1.35 -6.55
C VAL A 65 0.10 -1.51 -5.92
N TYR A 66 -0.86 -2.03 -6.67
CA TYR A 66 -2.22 -2.36 -6.22
C TYR A 66 -2.38 -3.88 -6.17
N ASP A 67 -2.85 -4.40 -5.03
CA ASP A 67 -2.96 -5.84 -4.77
C ASP A 67 -4.23 -6.13 -3.94
N ASP A 68 -5.38 -6.40 -4.55
CA ASP A 68 -5.67 -6.42 -6.00
C ASP A 68 -6.59 -5.26 -6.44
N LEU A 69 -7.09 -5.28 -7.68
CA LEU A 69 -7.94 -4.24 -8.30
C LEU A 69 -9.33 -4.76 -8.61
#